data_AF-A0A834BKW4-F1
#
_entry.id   AF-A0A834BKW4-F1
#
_cell.length_a   1.000
_cell.length_b   1.000
_cell.length_c   1.000
_cell.angle_alpha   90.00
_cell.angle_beta   90.00
_cell.angle_gamma   90.00
#
_symmetry.space_group_name_H-M   'P 1'
#
loop_
_entity.id
_entity.type
_entity.pdbx_description
1 polymer ?
#
loop_
_entity_poly.entity_id
_entity_poly.type
_entity_poly.pdbx_seq_one_letter_code
_entity_poly.pdbx_strand_id
1 'polypeptide(L)'
;MGFPLHCVSPWPHDPPQNEYYCRLDFLWKKKLRQEREETETMENLTRLLLENVLPAHVAPQFIGQNRRNEDLYHQSYECVCVLFASVPDFKEFYSESNINHEGLECLRLLNEIIADFDELLSKPKFSGVEKIKTIGSTYMAATGLNATSGQDAQQDAERSCSHLGTMVEFAVALGSKLDVINKHSFNNFRLRVGLNHGPVVAGVIGAQKPQYDIWGNTVNVASRMESTGVLGKIQVTEETAWALQALGYTCYRRGVIKVKGKGQLCTYFLNTDLTRAGPPSATLG
;
A
#
# COMPACT_ATOMS: atom_id res chain seq x y z
N MET A 1 51.11 70.96 58.58
CA MET A 1 50.94 70.62 57.15
C MET A 1 49.54 70.09 56.97
N GLY A 2 48.62 70.92 56.50
CA GLY A 2 47.23 70.54 56.30
C GLY A 2 46.80 71.06 54.93
N PHE A 3 46.65 70.14 53.99
CA PHE A 3 45.71 70.27 52.89
C PHE A 3 44.79 69.07 52.99
N PRO A 4 43.47 69.29 52.95
CA PRO A 4 42.80 68.87 51.74
C PRO A 4 41.73 69.88 51.31
N LEU A 5 41.52 69.98 50.02
CA LEU A 5 40.22 70.22 49.38
C LEU A 5 40.46 70.22 47.87
N HIS A 6 40.05 69.16 47.20
CA HIS A 6 39.50 69.27 45.85
C HIS A 6 38.46 68.17 45.65
N CYS A 7 37.23 68.62 45.45
CA CYS A 7 36.11 67.87 44.91
C CYS A 7 36.47 67.32 43.52
N VAL A 8 36.03 66.09 43.20
CA VAL A 8 35.18 65.82 42.02
C VAL A 8 34.22 64.69 42.39
N SER A 9 32.98 64.94 42.00
CA SER A 9 31.73 64.19 42.12
C SER A 9 31.70 62.80 41.44
N PRO A 10 30.64 62.02 41.72
CA PRO A 10 30.48 60.63 41.28
C PRO A 10 29.76 60.48 39.92
N TRP A 11 29.88 59.26 39.38
CA TRP A 11 29.16 58.60 38.27
C TRP A 11 29.77 58.71 36.86
N PRO A 12 29.85 57.56 36.18
CA PRO A 12 29.14 57.38 34.93
C PRO A 12 28.04 56.31 35.10
N HIS A 13 26.89 56.64 34.56
CA HIS A 13 25.76 55.75 34.35
C HIS A 13 26.19 54.57 33.46
N ASP A 14 26.05 53.33 33.92
CA ASP A 14 26.00 52.16 33.03
C ASP A 14 24.54 51.99 32.56
N PRO A 15 24.21 52.22 31.27
CA PRO A 15 22.95 51.71 30.71
C PRO A 15 23.01 50.18 30.68
N PRO A 16 21.85 49.50 30.72
CA PRO A 16 21.69 48.27 31.47
C PRO A 16 22.35 47.13 30.71
N GLN A 17 23.46 46.58 31.23
CA GLN A 17 23.99 45.29 30.79
C GLN A 17 22.86 44.25 30.69
N ASN A 18 21.88 44.35 31.59
CA ASN A 18 20.67 43.54 31.61
C ASN A 18 19.84 43.64 30.31
N GLU A 19 19.67 44.83 29.73
CA GLU A 19 18.91 45.01 28.48
C GLU A 19 19.65 44.39 27.28
N TYR A 20 20.98 44.52 27.24
CA TYR A 20 21.80 43.87 26.22
C TYR A 20 21.69 42.34 26.29
N TYR A 21 21.83 41.74 27.48
CA TYR A 21 21.67 40.29 27.67
C TYR A 21 20.24 39.82 27.37
N CYS A 22 19.21 40.58 27.75
CA CYS A 22 17.81 40.25 27.42
C CYS A 22 17.55 40.27 25.90
N ARG A 23 18.10 41.26 25.17
CA ARG A 23 18.00 41.30 23.70
C ARG A 23 18.73 40.12 23.06
N LEU A 24 19.91 39.76 23.56
CA LEU A 24 20.68 38.62 23.07
C LEU A 24 19.92 37.30 23.33
N ASP A 25 19.42 37.07 24.54
CA ASP A 25 18.61 35.90 24.88
C ASP A 25 17.33 35.80 24.02
N PHE A 26 16.64 36.93 23.79
CA PHE A 26 15.50 36.98 22.90
C PHE A 26 15.86 36.56 21.46
N LEU A 27 16.95 37.10 20.91
CA LEU A 27 17.43 36.76 19.56
C LEU A 27 17.84 35.28 19.47
N TRP A 28 18.51 34.75 20.49
CA TRP A 28 18.89 33.34 20.57
C TRP A 28 17.67 32.43 20.67
N LYS A 29 16.70 32.75 21.53
CA LYS A 29 15.43 32.02 21.63
C LYS A 29 14.64 32.06 20.33
N LYS A 30 14.65 33.19 19.62
CA LYS A 30 14.01 33.32 18.31
C LYS A 30 14.72 32.44 17.28
N LYS A 31 16.05 32.47 17.22
CA LYS A 31 16.84 31.64 16.30
C LYS A 31 16.67 30.15 16.58
N LEU A 32 16.76 29.73 17.85
CA LEU A 32 16.53 28.34 18.26
C LEU A 32 15.11 27.88 17.94
N ARG A 33 14.11 28.75 18.08
CA ARG A 33 12.73 28.43 17.72
C ARG A 33 12.58 28.23 16.21
N GLN A 34 13.18 29.13 15.42
CA GLN A 34 13.17 29.00 13.96
C GLN A 34 13.87 27.72 13.50
N GLU A 35 15.07 27.43 14.02
CA GLU A 35 15.79 26.18 13.73
C GLU A 35 14.98 24.94 14.13
N ARG A 36 14.25 25.02 15.25
CA ARG A 36 13.36 23.93 15.71
C ARG A 36 12.17 23.75 14.77
N GLU A 37 11.52 24.83 14.34
CA GLU A 37 10.41 24.79 13.37
C GLU A 37 10.90 24.26 12.00
N GLU A 38 12.08 24.66 11.55
CA GLU A 38 12.71 24.14 10.32
C GLU A 38 13.05 22.65 10.44
N THR A 39 13.57 22.22 11.60
CA THR A 39 13.84 20.79 11.86
C THR A 39 12.54 19.98 11.90
N GLU A 40 11.51 20.46 12.59
CA GLU A 40 10.21 19.78 12.70
C GLU A 40 9.51 19.68 11.33
N THR A 41 9.55 20.75 10.53
CA THR A 41 9.02 20.72 9.15
C THR A 41 9.81 19.78 8.26
N MET A 42 11.13 19.74 8.36
CA MET A 42 11.99 18.79 7.64
C MET A 42 11.72 17.34 8.06
N GLU A 43 11.57 17.06 9.35
CA GLU A 43 11.24 15.73 9.87
C GLU A 43 9.86 15.26 9.39
N ASN A 44 8.85 16.14 9.45
CA ASN A 44 7.52 15.84 8.94
C ASN A 44 7.53 15.55 7.44
N LEU A 45 8.28 16.34 6.65
CA LEU A 45 8.42 16.11 5.20
C LEU A 45 9.14 14.78 4.92
N THR A 46 10.21 14.48 5.66
CA THR A 46 10.97 13.22 5.52
C THR A 46 10.08 12.03 5.85
N ARG A 47 9.25 12.14 6.88
CA ARG A 47 8.29 11.11 7.27
C ARG A 47 7.25 10.85 6.18
N LEU A 48 6.64 11.92 5.62
CA LEU A 48 5.66 11.80 4.53
C LEU A 48 6.26 11.14 3.29
N LEU A 49 7.51 11.48 2.94
CA LEU A 49 8.20 10.84 1.82
C LEU A 49 8.49 9.35 2.09
N LEU A 50 8.84 9.00 3.33
CA LEU A 50 9.08 7.61 3.72
C LEU A 50 7.79 6.77 3.68
N GLU A 51 6.67 7.32 4.14
CA GLU A 51 5.36 6.64 4.10
C GLU A 51 4.86 6.43 2.65
N ASN A 52 5.33 7.22 1.68
CA ASN A 52 5.05 6.98 0.25
C ASN A 52 5.88 5.85 -0.37
N VAL A 53 7.00 5.48 0.25
CA VAL A 53 7.94 4.46 -0.27
C VAL A 53 7.83 3.14 0.50
N LEU A 54 7.53 3.23 1.80
CA LEU A 54 7.46 2.10 2.71
C LEU A 54 6.11 2.08 3.44
N PRO A 55 5.55 0.90 3.70
CA PRO A 55 4.32 0.78 4.49
C PRO A 55 4.48 1.42 5.87
N ALA A 56 3.38 1.95 6.42
CA ALA A 56 3.38 2.69 7.68
C ALA A 56 3.91 1.88 8.87
N HIS A 57 3.79 0.55 8.85
CA HIS A 57 4.30 -0.34 9.89
C HIS A 57 5.82 -0.62 9.76
N VAL A 58 6.39 -0.38 8.58
CA VAL A 58 7.83 -0.59 8.29
C VAL A 58 8.61 0.72 8.43
N ALA A 59 8.04 1.85 8.00
CA ALA A 59 8.71 3.16 7.97
C ALA A 59 9.38 3.58 9.30
N PRO A 60 8.77 3.39 10.50
CA PRO A 60 9.41 3.73 11.78
C PRO A 60 10.70 2.96 12.05
N GLN A 61 10.88 1.78 11.46
CA GLN A 61 12.11 0.99 11.62
C GLN A 61 13.29 1.56 10.83
N PHE A 62 13.03 2.46 9.89
CA PHE A 62 14.02 3.14 9.05
C PHE A 62 14.30 4.58 9.52
N ILE A 63 13.45 5.15 10.38
CA ILE A 63 13.64 6.49 10.95
C ILE A 63 14.50 6.38 12.22
N GLY A 64 15.71 6.94 12.19
CA GLY A 64 16.55 7.12 13.38
C GLY A 64 17.59 6.02 13.67
N GLN A 65 17.66 4.95 12.86
CA GLN A 65 18.73 3.95 12.98
C GLN A 65 19.67 4.03 11.78
N ASN A 66 20.95 4.34 12.04
CA ASN A 66 22.03 4.29 11.06
C ASN A 66 22.39 2.82 10.77
N ARG A 67 21.45 2.08 10.19
CA ARG A 67 21.62 0.66 9.89
C ARG A 67 22.64 0.49 8.77
N ARG A 68 23.63 -0.35 9.02
CA ARG A 68 24.56 -0.80 7.96
C ARG A 68 23.76 -1.70 7.00
N ASN A 69 24.24 -1.81 5.77
CA ASN A 69 23.61 -2.58 4.67
C ASN A 69 23.33 -4.07 5.00
N GLU A 70 23.74 -4.56 6.16
CA GLU A 70 23.63 -5.95 6.63
C GLU A 70 22.32 -6.21 7.40
N ASP A 71 21.60 -5.18 7.86
CA ASP A 71 20.37 -5.33 8.65
C ASP A 71 19.10 -5.27 7.77
N LEU A 72 18.95 -6.25 6.88
CA LEU A 72 17.77 -6.42 6.01
C LEU A 72 16.49 -6.60 6.84
N TYR A 73 15.49 -5.73 6.64
CA TYR A 73 14.16 -5.93 7.21
C TYR A 73 13.46 -7.08 6.50
N HIS A 74 13.00 -8.06 7.29
CA HIS A 74 12.13 -9.13 6.82
C HIS A 74 11.13 -9.53 7.91
N GLN A 75 9.95 -9.95 7.50
CA GLN A 75 8.91 -10.47 8.39
C GLN A 75 8.14 -11.59 7.68
N SER A 76 7.93 -12.70 8.38
CA SER A 76 7.15 -13.83 7.87
C SER A 76 5.70 -13.72 8.31
N TYR A 77 4.78 -13.96 7.39
CA TYR A 77 3.34 -13.97 7.62
C TYR A 77 2.77 -15.32 7.18
N GLU A 78 1.89 -15.90 7.99
CA GLU A 78 1.34 -17.24 7.73
C GLU A 78 0.15 -17.22 6.78
N CYS A 79 -0.70 -16.19 6.88
CA CYS A 79 -1.91 -16.07 6.06
C CYS A 79 -2.02 -14.66 5.46
N VAL A 80 -1.61 -14.53 4.20
CA VAL A 80 -1.75 -13.31 3.41
C VAL A 80 -2.50 -13.64 2.13
N CYS A 81 -3.51 -12.83 1.79
CA CYS A 81 -4.18 -12.92 0.50
C CYS A 81 -3.52 -11.95 -0.48
N VAL A 82 -3.13 -12.46 -1.65
CA VAL A 82 -2.41 -11.72 -2.69
C VAL A 82 -3.29 -11.62 -3.92
N LEU A 83 -3.40 -10.39 -4.45
CA LEU A 83 -4.14 -10.02 -5.65
C LEU A 83 -3.18 -9.59 -6.75
N PHE A 84 -3.38 -10.15 -7.93
CA PHE A 84 -2.88 -9.60 -9.18
C PHE A 84 -4.08 -9.24 -10.05
N ALA A 85 -4.23 -7.96 -10.37
CA ALA A 85 -5.27 -7.45 -11.25
C ALA A 85 -4.61 -6.79 -12.46
N SER A 86 -4.71 -7.41 -13.63
CA SER A 86 -4.13 -6.87 -14.87
C SER A 86 -5.20 -6.35 -15.81
N VAL A 87 -4.80 -5.41 -16.67
CA VAL A 87 -5.55 -5.01 -17.87
C VAL A 87 -4.79 -5.53 -19.09
N PRO A 88 -5.07 -6.75 -19.59
CA PRO A 88 -4.33 -7.33 -20.71
C PRO A 88 -4.50 -6.53 -22.00
N ASP A 89 -5.71 -6.03 -22.24
CA ASP A 89 -6.09 -5.27 -23.44
C ASP A 89 -5.28 -3.98 -23.60
N PHE A 90 -4.73 -3.45 -22.50
CA PHE A 90 -3.90 -2.25 -22.52
C PHE A 90 -2.62 -2.43 -23.35
N LYS A 91 -2.06 -3.64 -23.38
CA LYS A 91 -0.85 -3.92 -24.17
C LYS A 91 -1.12 -3.79 -25.68
N GLU A 92 -2.30 -4.20 -26.13
CA GLU A 92 -2.72 -4.06 -27.53
C GLU A 92 -3.16 -2.63 -27.86
N PHE A 93 -3.72 -1.92 -26.88
CA PHE A 93 -4.08 -0.50 -27.00
C PHE A 93 -2.86 0.43 -27.10
N TYR A 94 -1.75 0.06 -26.48
CA TYR A 94 -0.53 0.86 -26.52
C TYR A 94 0.04 0.93 -27.95
N SER A 95 0.03 2.13 -28.54
CA SER A 95 0.65 2.38 -29.85
C SER A 95 1.47 3.66 -29.84
N GLU A 96 2.73 3.57 -30.28
CA GLU A 96 3.69 4.67 -30.39
C GLU A 96 3.52 5.40 -31.73
N SER A 97 2.33 5.92 -31.98
CA SER A 97 2.05 6.72 -33.18
C SER A 97 2.24 8.21 -32.90
N ASN A 98 2.60 9.01 -33.92
CA ASN A 98 2.66 10.48 -33.81
C ASN A 98 1.32 11.10 -33.38
N ILE A 99 0.20 10.41 -33.66
CA ILE A 99 -1.16 10.82 -33.27
C ILE A 99 -1.36 10.67 -31.75
N ASN A 100 -0.72 9.67 -31.13
CA ASN A 100 -0.78 9.43 -29.69
C ASN A 100 0.36 10.11 -28.91
N HIS A 101 1.01 11.13 -29.48
CA HIS A 101 2.16 11.80 -28.88
C HIS A 101 3.23 10.80 -28.40
N GLU A 102 3.62 9.85 -29.26
CA GLU A 102 4.62 8.82 -28.95
C GLU A 102 4.24 7.91 -27.76
N GLY A 103 2.93 7.69 -27.55
CA GLY A 103 2.40 6.81 -26.49
C GLY A 103 2.12 7.52 -25.16
N LEU A 104 2.36 8.84 -25.06
CA LEU A 104 2.09 9.63 -23.86
C LEU A 104 0.63 9.56 -23.41
N GLU A 105 -0.31 9.63 -24.35
CA GLU A 105 -1.74 9.59 -24.03
C GLU A 105 -2.17 8.22 -23.48
N CYS A 106 -1.56 7.13 -23.95
CA CYS A 106 -1.75 5.81 -23.37
C CYS A 106 -1.25 5.77 -21.92
N LEU A 107 -0.08 6.35 -21.63
CA LEU A 107 0.47 6.42 -20.28
C LEU A 107 -0.37 7.29 -19.34
N ARG A 108 -0.94 8.40 -19.84
CA ARG A 108 -1.88 9.22 -19.07
C ARG A 108 -3.12 8.42 -18.65
N LEU A 109 -3.69 7.66 -19.58
CA LEU A 109 -4.85 6.81 -19.30
C LEU A 109 -4.50 5.68 -18.30
N LEU A 110 -3.33 5.06 -18.44
CA LEU A 110 -2.87 4.09 -17.45
C LEU A 110 -2.73 4.72 -16.07
N ASN A 111 -2.12 5.92 -15.99
CA ASN A 111 -1.98 6.64 -14.74
C ASN A 111 -3.33 6.99 -14.12
N GLU A 112 -4.32 7.38 -14.93
CA GLU A 112 -5.70 7.60 -14.48
C GLU A 112 -6.31 6.32 -13.88
N ILE A 113 -6.18 5.18 -14.56
CA ILE A 113 -6.66 3.88 -14.05
C ILE A 113 -6.02 3.54 -12.70
N ILE A 114 -4.70 3.68 -12.58
CA ILE A 114 -3.99 3.37 -11.35
C ILE A 114 -4.35 4.35 -10.22
N ALA A 115 -4.50 5.64 -10.52
CA ALA A 115 -4.90 6.64 -9.55
C ALA A 115 -6.32 6.37 -9.01
N ASP A 116 -7.26 5.99 -9.87
CA ASP A 116 -8.62 5.61 -9.48
C ASP A 116 -8.67 4.34 -8.63
N PHE A 117 -7.75 3.40 -8.87
CA PHE A 117 -7.57 2.21 -8.03
C PHE A 117 -6.98 2.58 -6.67
N ASP A 118 -5.99 3.48 -6.63
CA ASP A 118 -5.38 3.95 -5.38
C ASP A 118 -6.38 4.74 -4.53
N GLU A 119 -7.32 5.47 -5.13
CA GLU A 119 -8.41 6.14 -4.41
C GLU A 119 -9.25 5.15 -3.57
N LEU A 120 -9.40 3.90 -4.03
CA LEU A 120 -10.12 2.88 -3.26
C LEU A 120 -9.41 2.57 -1.92
N LEU A 121 -8.08 2.61 -1.87
CA LEU A 121 -7.33 2.35 -0.64
C LEU A 121 -7.59 3.39 0.45
N SER A 122 -8.01 4.61 0.08
CA SER A 122 -8.37 5.66 1.03
C SER A 122 -9.66 5.36 1.80
N LYS A 123 -10.48 4.41 1.33
CA LYS A 123 -11.76 4.08 1.97
C LYS A 123 -11.50 3.27 3.25
N PRO A 124 -12.18 3.57 4.38
CA PRO A 124 -11.99 2.85 5.65
C PRO A 124 -12.18 1.32 5.52
N LYS A 125 -13.10 0.90 4.65
CA LYS A 125 -13.38 -0.51 4.34
C LYS A 125 -12.17 -1.27 3.80
N PHE A 126 -11.27 -0.60 3.09
CA PHE A 126 -10.09 -1.18 2.45
C PHE A 126 -8.78 -0.83 3.16
N SER A 127 -8.84 -0.31 4.40
CA SER A 127 -7.66 0.01 5.22
C SER A 127 -6.72 -1.19 5.49
N GLY A 128 -7.22 -2.42 5.37
CA GLY A 128 -6.42 -3.64 5.48
C GLY A 128 -5.76 -4.09 4.16
N VAL A 129 -6.03 -3.40 3.06
CA VAL A 129 -5.45 -3.67 1.73
C VAL A 129 -4.21 -2.81 1.57
N GLU A 130 -3.10 -3.45 1.24
CA GLU A 130 -1.82 -2.81 1.03
C GLU A 130 -1.40 -2.99 -0.43
N LYS A 131 -1.17 -1.87 -1.13
CA LYS A 131 -0.58 -1.91 -2.47
C LYS A 131 0.90 -2.26 -2.34
N ILE A 132 1.32 -3.30 -3.07
CA ILE A 132 2.73 -3.69 -3.10
C ILE A 132 3.45 -2.92 -4.20
N LYS A 133 2.95 -3.03 -5.44
CA LYS A 133 3.54 -2.35 -6.60
C LYS A 133 2.62 -2.41 -7.82
N THR A 134 2.96 -1.60 -8.81
CA THR A 134 2.40 -1.69 -10.16
C THR A 134 3.48 -2.24 -11.10
N ILE A 135 3.13 -3.24 -11.90
CA ILE A 135 4.01 -3.90 -12.88
C ILE A 135 3.37 -3.80 -14.26
N GLY A 136 3.77 -2.80 -15.05
CA GLY A 136 3.11 -2.50 -16.33
C GLY A 136 1.63 -2.15 -16.10
N SER A 137 0.72 -2.88 -16.75
CA SER A 137 -0.73 -2.76 -16.55
C SER A 137 -1.29 -3.66 -15.42
N THR A 138 -0.41 -4.23 -14.59
CA THR A 138 -0.79 -5.13 -13.48
C THR A 138 -0.67 -4.43 -12.14
N TYR A 139 -1.76 -4.39 -11.40
CA TYR A 139 -1.87 -3.90 -10.04
C TYR A 139 -1.70 -5.06 -9.05
N MET A 140 -0.71 -4.94 -8.15
CA MET A 140 -0.43 -5.95 -7.12
C MET A 140 -0.76 -5.40 -5.74
N ALA A 141 -1.64 -6.09 -5.03
CA ALA A 141 -2.04 -5.75 -3.67
C ALA A 141 -2.09 -6.99 -2.77
N ALA A 142 -1.99 -6.79 -1.47
CA ALA A 142 -2.05 -7.84 -0.47
C ALA A 142 -2.86 -7.41 0.76
N THR A 143 -3.43 -8.38 1.46
CA THR A 143 -4.13 -8.17 2.75
C THR A 143 -3.65 -9.18 3.77
N GLY A 144 -3.67 -8.81 5.06
CA GLY A 144 -3.15 -9.66 6.14
C GLY A 144 -1.71 -9.31 6.55
N LEU A 145 -1.15 -8.21 6.02
CA LEU A 145 0.17 -7.70 6.38
C LEU A 145 0.15 -6.78 7.62
N ASN A 146 -1.04 -6.32 8.03
CA ASN A 146 -1.23 -5.42 9.18
C ASN A 146 -1.52 -6.15 10.50
N ALA A 147 -1.41 -7.49 10.54
CA ALA A 147 -1.64 -8.25 11.76
C ALA A 147 -0.49 -8.02 12.74
N THR A 148 -0.70 -7.14 13.72
CA THR A 148 0.14 -7.03 14.90
C THR A 148 0.17 -8.38 15.59
N SER A 149 1.36 -8.97 15.63
CA SER A 149 1.69 -10.27 16.22
C SER A 149 1.59 -10.25 17.76
N GLY A 150 0.42 -9.93 18.31
CA GLY A 150 0.27 -9.75 19.76
C GLY A 150 -1.14 -9.72 20.34
N GLN A 151 -2.22 -10.09 19.63
CA GLN A 151 -3.54 -10.22 20.26
C GLN A 151 -4.16 -11.58 19.96
N ASP A 152 -4.08 -12.46 20.96
CA ASP A 152 -4.88 -13.65 21.23
C ASP A 152 -4.97 -14.73 20.13
N ALA A 153 -3.98 -15.63 20.17
CA ALA A 153 -3.78 -16.80 19.31
C ALA A 153 -4.89 -17.89 19.32
N GLN A 154 -6.10 -17.56 19.81
CA GLN A 154 -7.22 -18.49 20.00
C GLN A 154 -8.51 -18.07 19.30
N GLN A 155 -8.56 -16.88 18.66
CA GLN A 155 -9.68 -16.44 17.80
C GLN A 155 -9.32 -16.39 16.30
N ASP A 156 -8.23 -17.05 15.91
CA ASP A 156 -7.55 -16.77 14.64
C ASP A 156 -8.19 -17.39 13.41
N ALA A 157 -8.92 -18.51 13.50
CA ALA A 157 -9.45 -19.16 12.30
C ALA A 157 -10.57 -18.34 11.60
N GLU A 158 -11.46 -17.70 12.37
CA GLU A 158 -12.55 -16.87 11.82
C GLU A 158 -12.07 -15.48 11.39
N ARG A 159 -11.12 -14.88 12.13
CA ARG A 159 -10.52 -13.59 11.75
C ARG A 159 -9.57 -13.72 10.55
N SER A 160 -8.84 -14.84 10.43
CA SER A 160 -7.88 -15.08 9.34
C SER A 160 -8.53 -15.18 7.97
N CYS A 161 -9.84 -15.40 7.88
CA CYS A 161 -10.54 -15.37 6.58
C CYS A 161 -11.22 -14.02 6.28
N SER A 162 -11.41 -13.13 7.27
CA SER A 162 -12.13 -11.86 7.03
C SER A 162 -11.44 -10.98 6.00
N HIS A 163 -10.10 -10.95 6.00
CA HIS A 163 -9.31 -10.17 5.05
C HIS A 163 -9.38 -10.72 3.60
N LEU A 164 -9.67 -12.02 3.41
CA LEU A 164 -9.96 -12.58 2.08
C LEU A 164 -11.24 -11.96 1.50
N GLY A 165 -12.28 -11.79 2.33
CA GLY A 165 -13.52 -11.12 1.93
C GLY A 165 -13.28 -9.67 1.52
N THR A 166 -12.51 -8.92 2.30
CA THR A 166 -12.11 -7.54 1.95
C THR A 166 -11.37 -7.48 0.62
N MET A 167 -10.46 -8.44 0.37
CA MET A 167 -9.72 -8.50 -0.90
C MET A 167 -10.65 -8.79 -2.10
N VAL A 168 -11.63 -9.67 -1.93
CA VAL A 168 -12.63 -9.95 -2.96
C VAL A 168 -13.48 -8.72 -3.27
N GLU A 169 -13.97 -8.03 -2.25
CA GLU A 169 -14.73 -6.80 -2.43
C GLU A 169 -13.90 -5.69 -3.08
N PHE A 170 -12.61 -5.62 -2.75
CA PHE A 170 -11.67 -4.72 -3.40
C PHE A 170 -11.53 -5.05 -4.89
N ALA A 171 -11.35 -6.34 -5.23
CA ALA A 171 -11.27 -6.78 -6.63
C ALA A 171 -12.53 -6.44 -7.45
N VAL A 172 -13.73 -6.58 -6.85
CA VAL A 172 -14.99 -6.17 -7.49
C VAL A 172 -15.06 -4.66 -7.67
N ALA A 173 -14.63 -3.89 -6.66
CA ALA A 173 -14.59 -2.43 -6.72
C ALA A 173 -13.62 -1.91 -7.80
N LEU A 174 -12.47 -2.57 -8.01
CA LEU A 174 -11.55 -2.27 -9.11
C LEU A 174 -12.25 -2.42 -10.47
N GLY A 175 -13.02 -3.50 -10.66
CA GLY A 175 -13.81 -3.72 -11.87
C GLY A 175 -14.82 -2.60 -12.10
N SER A 176 -15.57 -2.22 -11.05
CA SER A 176 -16.53 -1.12 -11.14
C SER A 176 -15.88 0.23 -11.46
N LYS A 177 -14.68 0.50 -10.93
CA LYS A 177 -13.89 1.71 -11.27
C LYS A 177 -13.44 1.69 -12.72
N LEU A 178 -12.95 0.56 -13.21
CA LEU A 178 -12.57 0.42 -14.61
C LEU A 178 -13.77 0.61 -15.56
N ASP A 179 -14.95 0.14 -15.19
CA ASP A 179 -16.18 0.35 -15.96
C ASP A 179 -16.58 1.84 -16.06
N VAL A 180 -16.32 2.64 -15.03
CA VAL A 180 -16.54 4.09 -15.07
C VAL A 180 -15.55 4.76 -16.03
N ILE A 181 -14.27 4.40 -15.96
CA ILE A 181 -13.24 4.92 -16.86
C ILE A 181 -13.56 4.55 -18.32
N ASN A 182 -13.95 3.30 -18.56
CA ASN A 182 -14.38 2.84 -19.89
C ASN A 182 -15.49 3.71 -20.48
N LYS A 183 -16.48 4.12 -19.66
CA LYS A 183 -17.57 5.02 -20.10
C LYS A 183 -17.08 6.42 -20.45
N HIS A 184 -16.10 6.95 -19.72
CA HIS A 184 -15.59 8.31 -19.95
C HIS A 184 -14.57 8.38 -21.10
N SER A 185 -13.76 7.33 -21.26
CA SER A 185 -12.69 7.26 -22.26
C SER A 185 -13.11 6.56 -23.56
N PHE A 186 -14.38 6.14 -23.68
CA PHE A 186 -14.91 5.36 -24.82
C PHE A 186 -14.09 4.09 -25.13
N ASN A 187 -13.58 3.44 -24.07
CA ASN A 187 -12.79 2.21 -24.15
C ASN A 187 -13.57 1.03 -23.55
N ASN A 188 -13.05 -0.19 -23.71
CA ASN A 188 -13.67 -1.41 -23.19
C ASN A 188 -12.62 -2.34 -22.56
N PHE A 189 -11.79 -1.78 -21.68
CA PHE A 189 -10.80 -2.55 -20.95
C PHE A 189 -11.47 -3.52 -19.98
N ARG A 190 -10.99 -4.76 -19.92
CA ARG A 190 -11.46 -5.74 -18.94
C ARG A 190 -10.35 -6.14 -17.99
N LEU A 191 -10.68 -6.21 -16.70
CA LEU A 191 -9.76 -6.75 -15.70
C LEU A 191 -9.66 -8.27 -15.80
N ARG A 192 -8.44 -8.77 -15.62
CA ARG A 192 -8.17 -10.16 -15.31
C ARG A 192 -7.59 -10.23 -13.91
N VAL A 193 -8.23 -11.00 -13.03
CA VAL A 193 -7.86 -11.03 -11.62
C VAL A 193 -7.48 -12.44 -11.18
N GLY A 194 -6.34 -12.57 -10.52
CA GLY A 194 -5.90 -13.77 -9.83
C GLY A 194 -5.75 -13.53 -8.33
N LEU A 195 -6.33 -14.44 -7.53
CA LEU A 195 -6.18 -14.45 -6.08
C LEU A 195 -5.59 -15.78 -5.62
N ASN A 196 -4.76 -15.69 -4.58
CA ASN A 196 -4.38 -16.84 -3.78
C ASN A 196 -4.09 -16.36 -2.35
N HIS A 197 -4.27 -17.24 -1.36
CA HIS A 197 -3.86 -16.97 0.01
C HIS A 197 -2.86 -18.01 0.52
N GLY A 198 -2.12 -17.65 1.56
CA GLY A 198 -1.13 -18.52 2.20
C GLY A 198 0.09 -17.74 2.73
N PRO A 199 1.17 -18.45 3.09
CA PRO A 199 2.31 -17.84 3.73
C PRO A 199 3.15 -17.01 2.75
N VAL A 200 3.70 -15.91 3.24
CA VAL A 200 4.61 -15.02 2.52
C VAL A 200 5.69 -14.47 3.45
N VAL A 201 6.81 -14.05 2.87
CA VAL A 201 7.84 -13.28 3.57
C VAL A 201 7.84 -11.88 2.96
N ALA A 202 7.60 -10.87 3.78
CA ALA A 202 7.74 -9.48 3.39
C ALA A 202 9.14 -8.96 3.77
N GLY A 203 9.61 -7.93 3.08
CA GLY A 203 10.88 -7.31 3.40
C GLY A 203 11.20 -6.12 2.53
N VAL A 204 12.25 -5.40 2.90
CA VAL A 204 12.74 -4.23 2.16
C VAL A 204 14.08 -4.56 1.52
N ILE A 205 14.18 -4.42 0.20
CA ILE A 205 15.40 -4.67 -0.56
C ILE A 205 15.83 -3.40 -1.30
N GLY A 206 17.14 -3.17 -1.38
CA GLY A 206 17.75 -2.13 -2.19
C GLY A 206 18.43 -1.05 -1.35
N ALA A 207 19.75 -0.91 -1.50
CA ALA A 207 20.56 0.01 -0.71
C ALA A 207 20.33 1.49 -1.07
N GLN A 208 20.13 1.80 -2.35
CA GLN A 208 19.92 3.18 -2.83
C GLN A 208 18.45 3.50 -3.13
N LYS A 209 17.65 2.48 -3.44
CA LYS A 209 16.22 2.57 -3.72
C LYS A 209 15.51 1.46 -2.96
N PRO A 210 15.24 1.63 -1.66
CA PRO A 210 14.56 0.62 -0.87
C PRO A 210 13.16 0.39 -1.45
N GLN A 211 12.82 -0.87 -1.67
CA GLN A 211 11.52 -1.32 -2.13
C GLN A 211 10.99 -2.36 -1.17
N TYR A 212 9.82 -2.09 -0.59
CA TYR A 212 9.06 -3.09 0.11
C TYR A 212 8.42 -4.05 -0.89
N ASP A 213 8.53 -5.34 -0.63
CA ASP A 213 7.97 -6.38 -1.50
C ASP A 213 7.68 -7.65 -0.69
N ILE A 214 6.89 -8.55 -1.28
CA ILE A 214 6.53 -9.84 -0.68
C ILE A 214 6.96 -11.00 -1.58
N TRP A 215 7.52 -12.04 -0.96
CA TRP A 215 7.99 -13.24 -1.64
C TRP A 215 7.31 -14.48 -1.06
N GLY A 216 7.15 -15.48 -1.92
CA GLY A 216 6.62 -16.77 -1.50
C GLY A 216 5.97 -17.52 -2.65
N ASN A 217 5.77 -18.82 -2.42
CA ASN A 217 5.02 -19.63 -3.38
C ASN A 217 3.58 -19.09 -3.56
N THR A 218 2.99 -18.51 -2.51
CA THR A 218 1.66 -17.88 -2.55
C THR A 218 1.57 -16.79 -3.61
N VAL A 219 2.56 -15.89 -3.65
CA VAL A 219 2.65 -14.79 -4.62
C VAL A 219 2.78 -15.33 -6.04
N ASN A 220 3.65 -16.33 -6.22
CA ASN A 220 3.86 -16.96 -7.53
C ASN A 220 2.58 -17.63 -8.04
N VAL A 221 1.84 -18.35 -7.18
CA VAL A 221 0.58 -18.98 -7.57
C VAL A 221 -0.49 -17.93 -7.88
N ALA A 222 -0.60 -16.84 -7.11
CA ALA A 222 -1.52 -15.73 -7.40
C ALA A 222 -1.26 -15.12 -8.79
N SER A 223 0.01 -14.85 -9.11
CA SER A 223 0.40 -14.36 -10.45
C SER A 223 0.05 -15.37 -11.56
N ARG A 224 0.07 -16.68 -11.28
CA ARG A 224 -0.39 -17.71 -12.24
C ARG A 224 -1.90 -17.75 -12.38
N MET A 225 -2.65 -17.50 -11.31
CA MET A 225 -4.10 -17.38 -11.38
C MET A 225 -4.52 -16.18 -12.24
N GLU A 226 -3.78 -15.07 -12.16
CA GLU A 226 -3.99 -13.91 -13.03
C GLU A 226 -3.62 -14.26 -14.47
N SER A 227 -2.38 -14.66 -14.75
CA SER A 227 -1.91 -14.85 -16.14
C SER A 227 -2.69 -15.91 -16.91
N THR A 228 -3.16 -16.97 -16.23
CA THR A 228 -4.02 -18.01 -16.84
C THR A 228 -5.51 -17.68 -16.76
N GLY A 229 -5.87 -16.55 -16.14
CA GLY A 229 -7.22 -16.07 -15.94
C GLY A 229 -8.00 -15.73 -17.21
N VAL A 230 -9.30 -15.56 -17.05
CA VAL A 230 -10.21 -15.11 -18.11
C VAL A 230 -10.61 -13.66 -17.83
N LEU A 231 -10.66 -12.84 -18.88
CA LEU A 231 -11.10 -11.45 -18.80
C LEU A 231 -12.48 -11.33 -18.14
N GLY A 232 -12.63 -10.35 -17.26
CA GLY A 232 -13.85 -10.07 -16.50
C GLY A 232 -14.12 -11.05 -15.36
N LYS A 233 -13.20 -12.00 -15.07
CA LYS A 233 -13.38 -12.99 -14.02
C LYS A 233 -12.28 -12.92 -12.97
N ILE A 234 -12.64 -13.27 -11.74
CA ILE A 234 -11.71 -13.47 -10.64
C ILE A 234 -11.44 -14.97 -10.51
N GLN A 235 -10.19 -15.35 -10.70
CA GLN A 235 -9.74 -16.72 -10.58
C GLN A 235 -9.01 -16.97 -9.27
N VAL A 236 -9.32 -18.11 -8.65
CA VAL A 236 -8.78 -18.51 -7.36
C VAL A 236 -8.30 -19.97 -7.39
N THR A 237 -7.41 -20.31 -6.46
CA THR A 237 -7.03 -21.70 -6.17
C THR A 237 -8.16 -22.44 -5.44
N GLU A 238 -8.10 -23.77 -5.42
CA GLU A 238 -9.08 -24.60 -4.71
C GLU A 238 -9.17 -24.27 -3.22
N GLU A 239 -8.01 -24.12 -2.56
CA GLU A 239 -7.94 -23.81 -1.14
C GLU A 239 -8.57 -22.43 -0.86
N THR A 240 -8.29 -21.44 -1.71
CA THR A 240 -8.89 -20.10 -1.60
C THR A 240 -10.39 -20.14 -1.88
N ALA A 241 -10.86 -20.99 -2.80
CA ALA A 241 -12.27 -21.15 -3.07
C ALA A 241 -13.03 -21.68 -1.86
N TRP A 242 -12.49 -22.67 -1.15
CA TRP A 242 -13.09 -23.20 0.07
C TRP A 242 -13.14 -22.18 1.20
N ALA A 243 -12.05 -21.43 1.41
CA ALA A 243 -12.02 -20.35 2.39
C ALA A 243 -13.08 -19.27 2.08
N LEU A 244 -13.23 -18.89 0.81
CA LEU A 244 -14.25 -17.94 0.37
C LEU A 244 -15.69 -18.49 0.48
N GLN A 245 -15.89 -19.79 0.22
CA GLN A 245 -17.19 -20.44 0.42
C GLN A 245 -17.62 -20.44 1.89
N ALA A 246 -16.67 -20.64 2.82
CA ALA A 246 -16.94 -20.54 4.25
C ALA A 246 -17.40 -19.12 4.66
N LEU A 247 -16.98 -18.08 3.94
CA LEU A 247 -17.41 -16.69 4.11
C LEU A 247 -18.73 -16.36 3.38
N GLY A 248 -19.33 -17.33 2.67
CA GLY A 248 -20.58 -17.16 1.95
C GLY A 248 -20.44 -16.69 0.50
N TYR A 249 -19.23 -16.70 -0.08
CA TYR A 249 -19.06 -16.44 -1.51
C TYR A 249 -19.32 -17.70 -2.33
N THR A 250 -19.92 -17.53 -3.51
CA THR A 250 -20.13 -18.64 -4.44
C THR A 250 -18.93 -18.76 -5.39
N CYS A 251 -18.30 -19.94 -5.41
CA CYS A 251 -17.22 -20.27 -6.33
C CYS A 251 -17.64 -21.43 -7.22
N TYR A 252 -17.39 -21.34 -8.54
CA TYR A 252 -17.67 -22.43 -9.48
C TYR A 252 -16.38 -22.97 -10.09
N ARG A 253 -16.32 -24.29 -10.26
CA ARG A 253 -15.13 -24.97 -10.75
C ARG A 253 -14.86 -24.57 -12.20
N ARG A 254 -13.66 -24.03 -12.46
CA ARG A 254 -13.15 -23.78 -13.81
C ARG A 254 -12.68 -25.08 -14.46
N GLY A 255 -11.96 -25.88 -13.69
CA GLY A 255 -11.26 -27.08 -14.18
C GLY A 255 -9.80 -27.09 -13.76
N VAL A 256 -9.06 -28.03 -14.34
CA VAL A 256 -7.65 -28.25 -14.01
C VAL A 256 -6.77 -27.46 -14.98
N ILE A 257 -5.84 -26.67 -14.44
CA ILE A 257 -4.84 -25.94 -15.24
C ILE A 257 -3.43 -26.39 -14.88
N LYS A 258 -2.53 -26.34 -15.86
CA LYS A 258 -1.11 -26.64 -15.65
C LYS A 258 -0.39 -25.40 -15.15
N VAL A 259 0.14 -25.46 -13.92
CA VAL A 259 0.88 -24.37 -13.29
C VAL A 259 2.35 -24.78 -13.16
N LYS A 260 3.25 -23.93 -13.69
CA LYS A 260 4.70 -24.15 -13.64
C LYS A 260 5.16 -24.33 -12.19
N GLY A 261 5.82 -25.44 -11.89
CA GLY A 261 6.33 -25.77 -10.54
C GLY A 261 5.32 -26.41 -9.58
N LYS A 262 4.03 -26.45 -9.93
CA LYS A 262 2.98 -27.12 -9.12
C LYS A 262 2.29 -28.29 -9.82
N GLY A 263 2.48 -28.43 -11.13
CA GLY A 263 1.85 -29.51 -11.90
C GLY A 263 0.44 -29.12 -12.32
N GLN A 264 -0.55 -29.94 -11.99
CA GLN A 264 -1.96 -29.71 -12.30
C GLN A 264 -2.68 -29.20 -11.06
N LEU A 265 -3.34 -28.05 -11.16
CA LEU A 265 -4.13 -27.47 -10.07
C LEU A 265 -5.59 -27.33 -10.49
N CYS A 266 -6.50 -27.77 -9.62
CA CYS A 266 -7.91 -27.44 -9.75
C CYS A 266 -8.10 -25.96 -9.43
N THR A 267 -8.87 -25.26 -10.26
CA THR A 267 -9.10 -23.82 -10.12
C THR A 267 -10.58 -23.51 -10.21
N TYR A 268 -10.92 -22.38 -9.60
CA TYR A 268 -12.29 -21.92 -9.48
C TYR A 268 -12.38 -20.46 -9.92
N PHE A 269 -13.57 -20.09 -10.38
CA PHE A 269 -13.93 -18.69 -10.56
C PHE A 269 -14.86 -18.27 -9.43
N LEU A 270 -14.63 -17.06 -8.95
CA LEU A 270 -15.55 -16.41 -8.03
C LEU A 270 -16.78 -15.91 -8.80
N ASN A 271 -17.96 -16.07 -8.23
CA ASN A 271 -19.13 -15.36 -8.70
C ASN A 271 -19.11 -13.92 -8.17
N THR A 272 -19.01 -12.95 -9.08
CA THR A 272 -19.01 -11.52 -8.78
C THR A 272 -20.42 -10.92 -8.76
N ASP A 273 -21.43 -11.68 -9.16
CA ASP A 273 -22.82 -11.28 -9.04
C ASP A 273 -23.19 -11.31 -7.54
N LEU A 274 -23.09 -10.16 -6.88
CA LEU A 274 -23.41 -9.95 -5.46
C LEU A 274 -24.92 -10.07 -5.16
N THR A 275 -25.71 -10.76 -6.00
CA THR A 275 -26.94 -11.37 -5.52
C THR A 275 -26.53 -12.47 -4.55
N ARG A 276 -26.46 -12.13 -3.25
CA ARG A 276 -26.48 -13.11 -2.15
C ARG A 276 -27.52 -14.16 -2.52
N ALA A 277 -27.07 -15.30 -3.03
CA ALA A 277 -27.95 -16.42 -3.28
C ALA A 277 -28.45 -16.82 -1.90
N GLY A 278 -29.73 -16.53 -1.63
CA GLY A 278 -30.41 -17.13 -0.50
C GLY A 278 -30.23 -18.65 -0.57
N PRO A 279 -30.30 -19.36 0.57
CA PRO A 279 -30.11 -20.80 0.59
C PRO A 279 -31.02 -21.45 -0.46
N PRO A 280 -30.57 -22.52 -1.13
CA PRO A 280 -31.37 -23.18 -2.14
C PRO A 280 -32.68 -23.63 -1.49
N SER A 281 -33.80 -23.06 -1.94
CA SER A 281 -35.13 -23.56 -1.58
C SER A 281 -35.19 -25.03 -1.95
N ALA A 282 -35.30 -25.88 -0.93
CA ALA A 282 -35.51 -27.30 -1.13
C ALA A 282 -36.84 -27.49 -1.88
N THR A 283 -36.75 -27.80 -3.17
CA THR A 283 -37.90 -28.25 -3.95
C THR A 283 -38.24 -29.65 -3.44
N LEU A 284 -39.25 -29.73 -2.59
CA LEU A 284 -40.00 -30.96 -2.32
C LEU A 284 -40.68 -31.39 -3.62
N GLY A 285 -40.23 -32.52 -4.15
CA GLY A 285 -40.86 -33.29 -5.22
C GLY A 285 -40.68 -34.77 -4.90
#